data_AF-A0A8I6WQ07-F1
#
_entry.id   AF-A0A8I6WQ07-F1
#
_cell.length_a   1.000
_cell.length_b   1.000
_cell.length_c   1.000
_cell.angle_alpha   90.00
_cell.angle_beta   90.00
_cell.angle_gamma   90.00
#
_symmetry.space_group_name_H-M   'P 1'
#
loop_
_entity.id
_entity.type
_entity.pdbx_description
1 polymer ?
#
loop_
_entity_poly.entity_id
_entity_poly.type
_entity_poly.pdbx_seq_one_letter_code
_entity_poly.pdbx_strand_id
1 'polypeptide(L)'
;MVVLHVKSSTSSSPSEDEEETELLYECAATAAVADVAAALAGTAGLQARLLSLCRRLRGRSPSGELERALSEAEAYASKVQVRHNKFLSPRALREHIKNIEKTAANALQETSEALCTQHPKSDEKLNSIQLWWAGKELAMDKKLSDYIGVNDKTKIVIKLSLPMSL
;
A
#
# COMPACT_ATOMS: atom_id res chain seq x y z
N MET A 1 21.18 -1.20 -2.54
CA MET A 1 19.74 -0.96 -2.35
C MET A 1 18.99 -1.70 -3.45
N VAL A 2 18.10 -2.60 -3.07
CA VAL A 2 17.24 -3.36 -3.96
C VAL A 2 15.92 -2.62 -4.10
N VAL A 3 15.44 -2.50 -5.34
CA VAL A 3 14.12 -1.92 -5.63
C VAL A 3 13.11 -3.04 -5.84
N LEU A 4 12.07 -3.05 -5.04
CA LEU A 4 10.95 -3.98 -5.15
C LEU A 4 9.82 -3.27 -5.88
N HIS A 5 9.46 -3.77 -7.06
CA HIS A 5 8.18 -3.47 -7.69
C HIS A 5 7.17 -4.46 -7.17
N VAL A 6 6.32 -4.01 -6.26
CA VAL A 6 5.37 -4.85 -5.55
C VAL A 6 4.02 -4.78 -6.25
N LYS A 7 3.46 -5.95 -6.54
CA LYS A 7 2.10 -6.14 -7.03
C LYS A 7 1.29 -6.80 -5.93
N SER A 8 0.23 -6.15 -5.46
CA SER A 8 -0.62 -6.67 -4.40
C SER A 8 -1.98 -7.05 -4.99
N SER A 9 -2.40 -8.29 -4.74
CA SER A 9 -3.71 -8.82 -5.14
C SER A 9 -4.45 -9.31 -3.91
N THR A 10 -5.73 -8.93 -3.77
CA THR A 10 -6.57 -9.31 -2.63
C THR A 10 -7.20 -10.70 -2.76
N SER A 11 -7.09 -11.41 -3.89
CA SER A 11 -7.66 -12.76 -4.03
C SER A 11 -6.74 -13.83 -4.64
N SER A 12 -7.16 -15.08 -4.45
CA SER A 12 -6.64 -16.31 -5.05
C SER A 12 -7.30 -16.68 -6.39
N SER A 13 -8.12 -15.81 -7.00
CA SER A 13 -8.90 -16.12 -8.19
C SER A 13 -8.65 -15.11 -9.33
N PRO A 14 -8.43 -15.55 -10.57
CA PRO A 14 -8.23 -14.66 -11.71
C PRO A 14 -9.59 -14.19 -12.24
N SER A 15 -10.18 -13.16 -11.63
CA SER A 15 -11.24 -12.37 -12.27
C SER A 15 -10.64 -11.05 -12.76
N GLU A 16 -10.94 -10.70 -14.01
CA GLU A 16 -10.25 -9.67 -14.82
C GLU A 16 -10.45 -8.22 -14.35
N ASP A 17 -11.22 -8.00 -13.27
CA ASP A 17 -11.56 -6.67 -12.73
C ASP A 17 -11.01 -6.41 -11.31
N GLU A 18 -10.06 -7.22 -10.80
CA GLU A 18 -9.41 -6.89 -9.53
C GLU A 18 -8.44 -5.72 -9.69
N GLU A 19 -8.66 -4.66 -8.90
CA GLU A 19 -7.84 -3.45 -8.83
C GLU A 19 -6.45 -3.80 -8.24
N GLU A 20 -5.59 -4.46 -9.02
CA GLU A 20 -4.22 -4.81 -8.65
C GLU A 20 -3.47 -3.53 -8.29
N THR A 21 -3.10 -3.37 -7.01
CA THR A 21 -2.34 -2.21 -6.55
C THR A 21 -0.86 -2.47 -6.73
N GLU A 22 -0.14 -1.41 -7.11
CA GLU A 22 1.29 -1.49 -7.35
C GLU A 22 2.01 -0.41 -6.54
N LEU A 23 3.19 -0.74 -6.03
CA LEU A 23 4.05 0.21 -5.33
C LEU A 23 5.52 -0.09 -5.57
N LEU A 24 6.34 0.94 -5.43
CA LEU A 24 7.78 0.80 -5.35
C LEU A 24 8.23 0.90 -3.90
N TYR A 25 9.08 -0.04 -3.49
CA TYR A 25 9.69 -0.08 -2.18
C TYR A 25 11.20 -0.30 -2.31
N GLU A 26 11.99 0.36 -1.48
CA GLU A 26 13.45 0.25 -1.49
C GLU A 26 13.95 -0.30 -0.16
N CYS A 27 14.86 -1.27 -0.21
CA CYS A 27 15.46 -1.86 0.99
C CYS A 27 16.86 -2.42 0.71
N ALA A 28 17.59 -2.81 1.76
CA ALA A 28 18.86 -3.50 1.60
C ALA A 28 18.64 -4.96 1.16
N ALA A 29 19.53 -5.51 0.31
CA ALA A 29 19.50 -6.93 -0.02
C ALA A 29 19.65 -7.83 1.22
N THR A 30 20.30 -7.33 2.27
CA THR A 30 20.51 -8.06 3.53
C THR A 30 19.30 -8.03 4.48
N ALA A 31 18.23 -7.32 4.13
CA ALA A 31 17.02 -7.25 4.94
C ALA A 31 16.37 -8.63 5.07
N ALA A 32 15.84 -8.91 6.26
CA ALA A 32 15.07 -10.13 6.50
C ALA A 32 13.75 -10.07 5.72
N VAL A 33 13.35 -11.20 5.14
CA VAL A 33 12.11 -11.31 4.37
C VAL A 33 10.90 -10.94 5.24
N ALA A 34 10.89 -11.33 6.52
CA ALA A 34 9.85 -10.97 7.48
C ALA A 34 9.69 -9.44 7.65
N ASP A 35 10.80 -8.71 7.83
CA ASP A 35 10.77 -7.26 8.01
C ASP A 35 10.27 -6.56 6.74
N VAL A 36 10.72 -7.03 5.58
CA VAL A 36 10.26 -6.53 4.27
C VAL A 36 8.78 -6.81 4.10
N ALA A 37 8.30 -8.03 4.41
CA ALA A 37 6.90 -8.40 4.31
C ALA A 37 6.02 -7.52 5.20
N ALA A 38 6.41 -7.29 6.45
CA ALA A 38 5.69 -6.43 7.39
C ALA A 38 5.65 -4.97 6.90
N ALA A 39 6.76 -4.43 6.39
CA ALA A 39 6.82 -3.08 5.85
C ALA A 39 5.97 -2.92 4.59
N LEU A 40 5.99 -3.89 3.69
CA LEU A 40 5.17 -3.91 2.47
C LEU A 40 3.69 -4.01 2.82
N ALA A 41 3.30 -4.90 3.73
CA ALA A 41 1.92 -5.02 4.17
C ALA A 41 1.41 -3.73 4.84
N GLY A 42 2.23 -3.10 5.69
CA GLY A 42 1.89 -1.82 6.29
C GLY A 42 1.71 -0.70 5.26
N THR A 43 2.58 -0.65 4.24
CA THR A 43 2.51 0.34 3.16
C THR A 43 1.29 0.11 2.27
N ALA A 44 1.06 -1.14 1.85
CA ALA A 44 -0.09 -1.53 1.04
C ALA A 44 -1.42 -1.29 1.79
N GLY A 45 -1.46 -1.57 3.10
CA GLY A 45 -2.62 -1.28 3.95
C GLY A 45 -2.93 0.23 4.02
N LEU A 46 -1.91 1.07 4.17
CA LEU A 46 -2.08 2.53 4.14
C LEU A 46 -2.54 3.02 2.76
N GLN A 47 -1.98 2.47 1.68
CA GLN A 47 -2.37 2.79 0.30
C GLN A 47 -3.85 2.40 0.05
N ALA A 48 -4.24 1.19 0.45
CA ALA A 48 -5.62 0.71 0.33
C ALA A 48 -6.59 1.57 1.15
N ARG A 49 -6.21 1.94 2.39
CA ARG A 49 -7.01 2.85 3.22
C ARG A 49 -7.19 4.20 2.55
N LEU A 50 -6.12 4.78 2.01
CA LEU A 50 -6.17 6.08 1.32
C LEU A 50 -7.10 6.03 0.10
N LEU A 51 -6.93 5.03 -0.77
CA LEU A 51 -7.78 4.87 -1.96
C LEU A 51 -9.24 4.60 -1.59
N SER A 52 -9.50 3.78 -0.57
CA SER A 52 -10.85 3.55 -0.07
C SER A 52 -11.49 4.82 0.49
N LEU A 53 -10.73 5.64 1.22
CA LEU A 53 -11.19 6.93 1.72
C LEU A 53 -11.54 7.87 0.55
N CYS A 54 -10.68 7.93 -0.46
CA CYS A 54 -10.93 8.74 -1.65
C CYS A 54 -12.22 8.32 -2.37
N ARG A 55 -12.42 7.01 -2.60
CA ARG A 55 -13.66 6.49 -3.21
C ARG A 55 -14.92 6.85 -2.43
N ARG A 56 -14.89 6.70 -1.09
CA ARG A 56 -16.01 7.06 -0.21
C ARG A 56 -16.36 8.55 -0.30
N LEU A 57 -15.35 9.42 -0.32
CA LEU A 57 -15.55 10.87 -0.35
C LEU A 57 -15.93 11.38 -1.74
N ARG A 58 -15.43 10.76 -2.83
CA ARG A 58 -15.86 11.05 -4.22
C ARG A 58 -17.36 10.86 -4.41
N GLY A 59 -17.97 9.88 -3.74
CA GLY A 59 -19.42 9.64 -3.76
C GLY A 59 -20.26 10.76 -3.12
N ARG A 60 -19.63 11.74 -2.47
CA ARG A 60 -20.29 12.86 -1.80
C ARG A 60 -20.14 14.19 -2.55
N SER A 61 -19.72 14.14 -3.81
CA SER A 61 -19.50 15.33 -4.67
C SER A 61 -18.58 16.37 -4.01
N PRO A 62 -17.32 15.99 -3.70
CA PRO A 62 -16.37 16.90 -3.08
C PRO A 62 -16.10 18.09 -4.01
N SER A 63 -15.87 19.27 -3.45
CA SER A 63 -15.56 20.49 -4.19
C SER A 63 -14.44 21.28 -3.51
N GLY A 64 -13.78 22.15 -4.26
CA GLY A 64 -12.74 23.06 -3.77
C GLY A 64 -11.53 22.33 -3.21
N GLU A 65 -11.15 22.66 -1.97
CA GLU A 65 -9.94 22.12 -1.34
C GLU A 65 -9.97 20.60 -1.15
N LEU A 66 -11.15 20.04 -0.84
CA LEU A 66 -11.30 18.60 -0.65
C LEU A 66 -11.06 17.84 -1.94
N GLU A 67 -11.62 18.30 -3.06
CA GLU A 67 -11.42 17.68 -4.38
C GLU A 67 -9.94 17.70 -4.80
N ARG A 68 -9.24 18.81 -4.54
CA ARG A 68 -7.80 18.93 -4.78
C ARG A 68 -7.00 17.95 -3.93
N ALA A 69 -7.29 17.86 -2.63
CA ALA A 69 -6.60 16.94 -1.71
C ALA A 69 -6.82 15.46 -2.10
N LEU A 70 -8.03 15.10 -2.54
CA LEU A 70 -8.34 13.78 -3.05
C LEU A 70 -7.55 13.45 -4.32
N SER A 71 -7.53 14.38 -5.28
CA SER A 71 -6.82 14.18 -6.56
C SER A 71 -5.31 14.04 -6.37
N GLU A 72 -4.72 14.83 -5.47
CA GLU A 72 -3.29 14.73 -5.12
C GLU A 72 -2.96 13.39 -4.46
N ALA A 73 -3.79 12.96 -3.51
CA ALA A 73 -3.60 11.68 -2.82
C ALA A 73 -3.80 10.47 -3.74
N GLU A 74 -4.81 10.50 -4.62
CA GLU A 74 -5.03 9.47 -5.64
C GLU A 74 -3.83 9.39 -6.59
N ALA A 75 -3.33 10.52 -7.08
CA ALA A 75 -2.13 10.56 -7.93
C ALA A 75 -0.91 9.97 -7.21
N TYR A 76 -0.73 10.29 -5.92
CA TYR A 76 0.35 9.77 -5.10
C TYR A 76 0.24 8.25 -4.87
N ALA A 77 -0.97 7.72 -4.65
CA ALA A 77 -1.20 6.31 -4.29
C ALA A 77 -1.56 5.40 -5.48
N SER A 78 -1.74 5.92 -6.69
CA SER A 78 -2.10 5.11 -7.87
C SER A 78 -0.88 4.48 -8.57
N LYS A 79 -1.13 3.72 -9.64
CA LYS A 79 -0.07 3.21 -10.54
C LYS A 79 0.77 4.32 -11.19
N VAL A 80 0.29 5.57 -11.19
CA VAL A 80 1.02 6.72 -11.75
C VAL A 80 2.36 6.93 -11.04
N GLN A 81 2.43 6.72 -9.72
CA GLN A 81 3.73 6.86 -9.03
C GLN A 81 4.76 5.83 -9.51
N VAL A 82 4.34 4.60 -9.83
CA VAL A 82 5.24 3.54 -10.28
C VAL A 82 5.83 3.89 -11.64
N ARG A 83 5.00 4.42 -12.55
CA ARG A 83 5.42 4.88 -13.88
C ARG A 83 6.47 5.99 -13.81
N HIS A 84 6.42 6.83 -12.77
CA HIS A 84 7.37 7.91 -12.54
C HIS A 84 8.53 7.53 -11.60
N ASN A 85 8.71 6.24 -11.29
CA ASN A 85 9.73 5.74 -10.34
C ASN A 85 9.71 6.47 -8.99
N LYS A 86 8.51 6.77 -8.48
CA LYS A 86 8.30 7.38 -7.16
C LYS A 86 7.99 6.29 -6.13
N PHE A 87 8.61 6.37 -4.97
CA PHE A 87 8.40 5.42 -3.88
C PHE A 87 7.26 5.87 -2.98
N LEU A 88 6.48 4.91 -2.49
CA LEU A 88 5.47 5.19 -1.47
C LEU A 88 6.14 5.23 -0.10
N SER A 89 5.88 6.32 0.63
CA SER A 89 6.31 6.49 2.00
C SER A 89 5.13 6.27 2.94
N PRO A 90 5.23 5.37 3.94
CA PRO A 90 4.20 5.22 4.97
C PRO A 90 3.88 6.52 5.69
N ARG A 91 4.85 7.43 5.84
CA ARG A 91 4.65 8.74 6.47
C ARG A 91 3.80 9.64 5.59
N ALA A 92 4.13 9.76 4.31
CA ALA A 92 3.38 10.56 3.35
C ALA A 92 1.95 10.04 3.18
N LEU A 93 1.75 8.72 3.11
CA LEU A 93 0.41 8.13 3.06
C LEU A 93 -0.43 8.52 4.29
N ARG A 94 0.13 8.43 5.50
CA ARG A 94 -0.56 8.86 6.73
C ARG A 94 -0.87 10.36 6.72
N GLU A 95 0.02 11.17 6.18
CA GLU A 95 -0.17 12.62 6.05
C GLU A 95 -1.30 12.96 5.07
N HIS A 96 -1.33 12.33 3.88
CA HIS A 96 -2.44 12.47 2.94
C HIS A 96 -3.78 12.07 3.56
N ILE A 97 -3.82 10.92 4.27
CA ILE A 97 -5.02 10.47 4.99
C ILE A 97 -5.47 11.54 5.99
N LYS A 98 -4.57 12.02 6.85
CA LYS A 98 -4.88 13.03 7.86
C LYS A 98 -5.35 14.35 7.24
N ASN A 99 -4.72 14.76 6.13
CA ASN A 99 -5.09 15.97 5.42
C ASN A 99 -6.49 15.86 4.81
N ILE A 100 -6.82 14.73 4.18
CA ILE A 100 -8.15 14.46 3.65
C ILE A 100 -9.18 14.43 4.77
N GLU A 101 -8.93 13.70 5.86
CA GLU A 101 -9.84 13.64 7.02
C GLU A 101 -10.14 15.04 7.57
N LYS A 102 -9.11 15.87 7.75
CA LYS A 102 -9.26 17.26 8.19
C LYS A 102 -10.07 18.10 7.20
N THR A 103 -9.74 18.01 5.92
CA THR A 103 -10.40 18.81 4.87
C THR A 103 -11.85 18.38 4.69
N ALA A 104 -12.14 17.08 4.79
CA ALA A 104 -13.47 16.52 4.75
C ALA A 104 -14.31 16.95 5.96
N ALA A 105 -13.75 16.92 7.17
CA ALA A 105 -14.44 17.41 8.37
C ALA A 105 -14.84 18.90 8.23
N ASN A 106 -13.96 19.73 7.69
CA ASN A 106 -14.25 21.14 7.43
C ASN A 106 -15.32 21.34 6.35
N ALA A 107 -15.24 20.60 5.24
CA ALA A 107 -16.13 20.75 4.10
C ALA A 107 -17.53 20.16 4.34
N LEU A 108 -17.62 19.06 5.08
CA LEU A 108 -18.86 18.30 5.31
C LEU A 108 -19.48 18.59 6.69
N GLN A 109 -18.82 19.38 7.54
CA GLN A 109 -19.20 19.61 8.95
C GLN A 109 -19.39 18.32 9.77
N GLU A 110 -18.73 17.23 9.36
CA GLU A 110 -18.75 15.94 10.05
C GLU A 110 -17.60 15.82 11.05
N THR A 111 -17.83 15.10 12.14
CA THR A 111 -16.76 14.77 13.08
C THR A 111 -15.82 13.72 12.46
N SER A 112 -14.51 13.93 12.61
CA SER A 112 -13.44 13.04 12.10
C SER A 112 -13.67 11.55 12.46
N GLU A 113 -14.35 11.30 13.57
CA GLU A 113 -14.69 9.97 14.07
C GLU A 113 -15.63 9.17 13.14
N ALA A 114 -16.55 9.82 12.42
CA ALA A 114 -17.46 9.17 11.47
C ALA A 114 -16.77 8.72 10.17
N LEU A 115 -15.66 9.37 9.82
CA LEU A 115 -14.84 9.02 8.66
C LEU A 115 -13.87 7.87 8.98
N CYS A 116 -13.42 7.79 10.25
CA CYS A 116 -12.39 6.89 10.74
C CYS A 116 -12.89 5.49 11.16
N THR A 117 -14.20 5.28 11.39
CA THR A 117 -14.75 4.10 12.11
C THR A 117 -14.76 2.75 11.37
N GLN A 118 -14.23 2.65 10.15
CA GLN A 118 -14.27 1.40 9.36
C GLN A 118 -12.89 0.85 9.05
N HIS A 119 -12.01 0.78 10.06
CA HIS A 119 -10.78 0.02 9.90
C HIS A 119 -10.65 -1.07 10.96
N PRO A 120 -10.39 -2.32 10.56
CA PRO A 120 -9.91 -3.30 11.52
C PRO A 120 -8.63 -2.75 12.15
N LYS A 121 -8.61 -2.65 13.48
CA LYS A 121 -7.37 -2.42 14.24
C LYS A 121 -6.32 -3.40 13.73
N SER A 122 -5.19 -2.90 13.26
CA SER A 122 -4.09 -3.65 12.66
C SER A 122 -3.33 -4.54 13.64
N ASP A 123 -4.02 -5.40 14.40
CA ASP A 123 -3.39 -6.31 15.36
C ASP A 123 -3.42 -7.79 14.96
N GLU A 124 -4.14 -8.19 13.90
CA GLU A 124 -4.30 -9.62 13.63
C GLU A 124 -3.71 -10.10 12.30
N LYS A 125 -2.62 -10.86 12.45
CA LYS A 125 -1.99 -11.84 11.54
C LYS A 125 -1.06 -11.29 10.45
N LEU A 126 0.12 -10.83 10.90
CA LEU A 126 1.34 -10.85 10.07
C LEU A 126 1.66 -12.28 9.57
N ASN A 127 1.19 -13.32 10.27
CA ASN A 127 1.48 -14.73 9.98
C ASN A 127 0.93 -15.25 8.63
N SER A 128 0.07 -14.48 7.96
CA SER A 128 -0.55 -14.87 6.69
C SER A 128 -0.11 -14.00 5.51
N ILE A 129 0.85 -13.09 5.73
CA ILE A 129 1.46 -12.35 4.61
C ILE A 129 2.37 -13.33 3.87
N GLN A 130 2.26 -13.38 2.54
CA GLN A 130 3.18 -14.16 1.70
C GLN A 130 3.83 -13.26 0.66
N LEU A 131 5.13 -13.44 0.48
CA LEU A 131 5.90 -12.79 -0.58
C LEU A 131 6.30 -13.81 -1.61
N TRP A 132 6.05 -13.51 -2.88
CA TRP A 132 6.37 -14.38 -3.99
C TRP A 132 7.32 -13.68 -4.96
N TRP A 133 8.39 -14.38 -5.33
CA TRP A 133 9.35 -13.93 -6.34
C TRP A 133 9.70 -15.09 -7.26
N ALA A 134 9.70 -14.84 -8.57
CA ALA A 134 10.02 -15.84 -9.60
C ALA A 134 9.25 -17.18 -9.44
N GLY A 135 7.97 -17.11 -9.05
CA GLY A 135 7.12 -18.28 -8.86
C GLY A 135 7.36 -19.08 -7.57
N LYS A 136 8.21 -18.58 -6.66
CA LYS A 136 8.49 -19.20 -5.36
C LYS A 136 8.11 -18.28 -4.20
N GLU A 137 7.55 -18.87 -3.15
CA GLU A 137 7.34 -18.17 -1.88
C GLU A 137 8.68 -17.94 -1.19
N LEU A 138 8.89 -16.71 -0.70
CA LEU A 138 10.06 -16.34 0.08
C LEU A 138 9.84 -16.74 1.54
N ALA A 139 10.72 -17.58 2.06
CA ALA A 139 10.69 -17.99 3.45
C ALA A 139 11.04 -16.82 4.39
N MET A 140 10.19 -16.58 5.40
CA MET A 140 10.28 -15.43 6.32
C MET A 140 11.54 -15.41 7.19
N ASP A 141 12.14 -16.58 7.42
CA ASP A 141 13.38 -16.79 8.20
C ASP A 141 14.66 -16.48 7.38
N LYS A 142 14.52 -16.12 6.10
CA LYS A 142 15.63 -15.83 5.18
C LYS A 142 15.84 -14.34 4.96
N LYS A 143 16.95 -14.00 4.33
CA LYS A 143 17.24 -12.66 3.81
C LYS A 143 16.90 -12.59 2.33
N LEU A 144 16.61 -11.38 1.82
CA LEU A 144 16.43 -11.19 0.38
C LEU A 144 17.66 -11.66 -0.41
N SER A 145 18.86 -11.43 0.11
CA SER A 145 20.13 -11.81 -0.51
C SER A 145 20.29 -13.31 -0.74
N ASP A 146 19.57 -14.16 0.01
CA ASP A 146 19.59 -15.61 -0.17
C ASP A 146 18.90 -16.02 -1.49
N TYR A 147 18.05 -15.15 -2.05
CA TYR A 147 17.31 -15.38 -3.29
C TYR A 147 17.88 -14.58 -4.46
N ILE A 148 18.23 -13.32 -4.25
CA ILE A 148 18.62 -12.39 -5.32
C ILE A 148 20.13 -12.06 -5.35
N GLY A 149 20.89 -12.58 -4.39
CA GLY A 149 22.29 -12.25 -4.17
C GLY A 149 22.49 -10.86 -3.52
N VAL A 150 23.75 -10.46 -3.37
CA VAL A 150 24.15 -9.18 -2.73
C VAL A 150 24.11 -8.00 -3.71
N ASN A 151 23.44 -8.14 -4.86
CA ASN A 151 23.46 -7.08 -5.87
C ASN A 151 22.53 -5.93 -5.49
N ASP A 152 23.15 -4.86 -5.01
CA ASP A 152 22.54 -3.64 -4.51
C ASP A 152 22.04 -2.67 -5.59
N LYS A 153 21.79 -3.14 -6.82
CA LYS A 153 21.14 -2.37 -7.90
C LYS A 153 20.02 -3.14 -8.62
N THR A 154 19.58 -4.26 -8.08
CA THR A 154 18.56 -5.10 -8.71
C THR A 154 17.16 -4.50 -8.49
N LYS A 155 16.37 -4.39 -9.57
CA LYS A 155 14.92 -4.19 -9.49
C LYS A 155 14.22 -5.53 -9.73
N ILE A 156 13.43 -5.99 -8.76
CA ILE A 156 12.67 -7.25 -8.86
C ILE A 156 11.18 -7.00 -8.73
N VAL A 157 10.37 -7.86 -9.37
CA VAL A 157 8.92 -7.86 -9.20
C VAL A 157 8.56 -8.85 -8.10
N ILE A 158 7.91 -8.38 -7.04
CA ILE A 158 7.40 -9.21 -5.94
C ILE A 158 5.88 -9.18 -5.97
N LYS A 159 5.26 -10.34 -5.82
CA LYS A 159 3.82 -10.43 -5.54
C LYS A 159 3.62 -10.49 -4.03
N LEU A 160 2.86 -9.54 -3.50
CA LEU A 160 2.42 -9.51 -2.11
C LEU A 160 1.02 -10.12 -2.05
N SER A 161 0.87 -11.17 -1.26
CA SER A 161 -0.43 -11.74 -0.90
C SER A 161 -0.73 -11.39 0.54
N LEU A 162 -1.84 -10.69 0.74
CA LEU A 162 -2.35 -10.33 2.07
C LEU A 162 -3.54 -11.25 2.41
N PRO A 163 -3.72 -11.63 3.68
CA PRO A 163 -4.94 -12.31 4.09
C PRO A 163 -6.15 -11.42 3.80
N MET A 164 -7.18 -11.95 3.14
CA MET A 164 -8.49 -11.29 3.16
C MET A 164 -8.96 -11.21 4.61
N SER A 165 -9.21 -10.00 5.10
CA SER A 165 -10.08 -9.80 6.25
C SER A 165 -11.50 -10.23 5.83
N LEU A 166 -11.87 -11.47 6.18
CA LEU A 166 -13.23 -12.00 6.15
C LEU A 166 -14.13 -11.21 7.09
#